data_AF-A0A817N5X9-F1
#
_entry.id   AF-A0A817N5X9-F1
#
_cell.length_a   1.000
_cell.length_b   1.000
_cell.length_c   1.000
_cell.angle_alpha   90.00
_cell.angle_beta   90.00
_cell.angle_gamma   90.00
#
_symmetry.space_group_name_H-M   'P 1'
#
loop_
_entity.id
_entity.type
_entity.pdbx_description
1 polymer ?
#
loop_
_entity_poly.entity_id
_entity_poly.type
_entity_poly.pdbx_seq_one_letter_code
_entity_poly.pdbx_strand_id
1 'polypeptide(L)'
;MVQAFMANVIYPNKHEEEQYRYTNDDHFLVTEIYVDASVETFESEIFRNDIPCRFKIVLETVQYLIDNIERTLQQSIEIEEKLSIDLIENLSDIKEDILQRLQHLKNLPNLLENSNIYHLDVDDMSPNIILTNRLQPSAIVDSTICAQCDLNRPNARCQRKIDWIWRGTCVPVTRSEVQRIQLQLGNERFSFNGQTIEKNYLQIYQRKVDIDFNLNK
;
A
#
# COMPACT_ATOMS: atom_id res chain seq x y z
N MET A 1 9.72 10.75 17.26
CA MET A 1 10.89 11.13 18.09
C MET A 1 10.63 10.94 19.58
N VAL A 2 9.58 11.52 20.17
CA VAL A 2 9.26 11.33 21.61
C VAL A 2 9.18 9.85 22.01
N GLN A 3 8.43 9.04 21.26
CA GLN A 3 8.31 7.60 21.54
C GLN A 3 9.64 6.85 21.42
N ALA A 4 10.47 7.20 20.44
CA ALA A 4 11.81 6.60 20.27
C ALA A 4 12.74 6.99 21.43
N PHE A 5 12.71 8.24 21.88
CA PHE A 5 13.46 8.71 23.05
C PHE A 5 13.02 7.97 24.33
N MET A 6 11.71 7.82 24.55
CA MET A 6 11.17 7.07 25.70
C MET A 6 11.58 5.59 25.68
N ALA A 7 11.64 4.99 24.49
CA ALA A 7 12.07 3.60 24.30
C ALA A 7 13.61 3.44 24.23
N ASN A 8 14.39 4.52 24.39
CA ASN A 8 15.85 4.53 24.24
C ASN A 8 16.34 3.96 22.90
N VAL A 9 15.62 4.27 21.81
CA VAL A 9 15.95 3.89 20.45
C VAL A 9 16.55 5.08 19.71
N ILE A 10 17.76 4.90 19.18
CA ILE A 10 18.41 5.89 18.31
C ILE A 10 17.60 5.97 17.01
N TYR A 11 17.16 7.18 16.65
CA TYR A 11 16.48 7.42 15.39
C TYR A 11 17.47 7.97 14.35
N PRO A 12 17.31 7.61 13.07
CA PRO A 12 18.25 8.00 12.02
C PRO A 12 18.19 9.50 11.72
N ASN A 13 19.22 9.98 11.03
CA ASN A 13 19.21 11.30 10.41
C ASN A 13 18.10 11.38 9.35
N LYS A 14 17.76 12.60 8.93
CA LYS A 14 16.84 12.82 7.82
C LYS A 14 17.39 12.13 6.56
N HIS A 15 16.49 11.48 5.81
CA HIS A 15 16.84 10.89 4.53
C HIS A 15 17.25 12.00 3.54
N GLU A 16 18.39 11.84 2.89
CA GLU A 16 18.83 12.68 1.77
C GLU A 16 18.57 11.89 0.48
N GLU A 17 17.80 12.49 -0.45
CA GLU A 17 17.54 11.85 -1.73
C GLU A 17 18.80 11.86 -2.62
N GLU A 18 19.08 10.74 -3.26
CA GLU A 18 20.09 10.66 -4.30
C GLU A 18 19.64 11.45 -5.54
N GLN A 19 20.49 12.38 -5.98
CA GLN A 19 20.19 13.31 -7.07
C GLN A 19 20.14 12.66 -8.46
N TYR A 20 20.90 11.58 -8.67
CA TYR A 20 21.01 10.91 -9.97
C TYR A 20 20.81 9.41 -9.81
N ARG A 21 19.59 8.95 -10.11
CA ARG A 21 19.25 7.53 -10.11
C ARG A 21 18.99 7.05 -11.53
N TYR A 22 19.33 5.80 -11.79
CA TYR A 22 19.14 5.15 -13.08
C TYR A 22 18.37 3.86 -12.86
N THR A 23 17.55 3.50 -13.84
CA THR A 23 16.94 2.18 -13.89
C THR A 23 18.00 1.10 -14.16
N ASN A 24 17.62 -0.16 -13.96
CA ASN A 24 18.50 -1.30 -14.26
C ASN A 24 18.91 -1.38 -15.75
N ASP A 25 18.14 -0.76 -16.64
CA ASP A 25 18.39 -0.61 -18.07
C ASP A 25 19.02 0.76 -18.43
N ASP A 26 19.67 1.44 -17.48
CA ASP A 26 20.49 2.65 -17.66
C ASP A 26 19.72 3.90 -18.16
N HIS A 27 18.41 3.98 -17.89
CA HIS A 27 17.60 5.17 -18.18
C HIS A 27 17.55 6.07 -16.95
N PHE A 28 17.62 7.39 -17.18
CA PHE A 28 17.60 8.35 -16.07
C PHE A 28 16.22 8.43 -15.42
N LEU A 29 16.16 8.16 -14.12
CA LEU A 29 14.93 8.21 -13.33
C LEU A 29 14.57 9.65 -12.98
N VAL A 30 13.32 10.02 -13.26
CA VAL A 30 12.75 11.32 -12.93
C VAL A 30 11.97 11.25 -11.62
N THR A 31 11.14 10.23 -11.47
CA THR A 31 10.33 10.00 -10.28
C THR A 31 10.25 8.52 -9.96
N GLU A 32 10.24 8.20 -8.67
CA GLU A 32 10.00 6.86 -8.16
C GLU A 32 8.87 6.93 -7.14
N ILE A 33 7.81 6.16 -7.41
CA ILE A 33 6.66 6.03 -6.54
C ILE A 33 6.27 4.56 -6.45
N TYR A 34 5.32 4.24 -5.58
CA TYR A 34 4.67 2.94 -5.57
C TYR A 34 3.26 3.06 -6.15
N VAL A 35 2.69 1.94 -6.60
CA VAL A 35 1.28 1.90 -6.97
C VAL A 35 0.46 1.79 -5.69
N ASP A 36 -0.41 2.77 -5.49
CA ASP A 36 -1.27 2.87 -4.33
C ASP A 36 -2.67 2.31 -4.65
N ALA A 37 -3.73 3.11 -4.49
CA ALA A 37 -5.11 2.67 -4.70
C ALA A 37 -5.45 2.35 -6.16
N SER A 38 -6.28 1.32 -6.36
CA SER A 38 -7.01 1.10 -7.61
C SER A 38 -8.27 1.95 -7.59
N VAL A 39 -8.59 2.59 -8.72
CA VAL A 39 -9.84 3.30 -8.92
C VAL A 39 -10.52 2.71 -10.14
N GLU A 40 -11.73 2.21 -9.97
CA GLU A 40 -12.50 1.55 -11.00
C GLU A 40 -13.88 2.20 -11.11
N THR A 41 -14.39 2.29 -12.33
CA THR A 41 -15.76 2.73 -12.62
C THR A 41 -16.43 1.60 -13.37
N PHE A 42 -17.37 0.91 -12.69
CA PHE A 42 -18.08 -0.23 -13.28
C PHE A 42 -19.24 0.23 -14.17
N GLU A 43 -20.09 1.13 -13.64
CA GLU A 43 -21.30 1.57 -14.31
C GLU A 43 -21.46 3.10 -14.18
N SER A 44 -22.06 3.72 -15.20
CA SER A 44 -22.30 5.17 -15.25
C SER A 44 -23.73 5.43 -15.71
N GLU A 45 -24.66 5.32 -14.77
CA GLU A 45 -26.10 5.53 -14.98
C GLU A 45 -26.71 6.27 -13.78
N ILE A 46 -28.00 6.59 -13.86
CA ILE A 46 -28.74 7.21 -12.75
C ILE A 46 -29.35 6.09 -11.90
N PHE A 47 -28.80 5.85 -10.72
CA PHE A 47 -29.36 4.94 -9.73
C PHE A 47 -30.20 5.71 -8.72
N ARG A 48 -31.45 5.27 -8.52
CA ARG A 48 -32.37 5.80 -7.50
C ARG A 48 -33.18 4.67 -6.91
N ASN A 49 -33.58 4.82 -5.64
CA ASN A 49 -34.38 3.83 -4.93
C ASN A 49 -35.82 3.69 -5.47
N ASP A 50 -36.30 4.62 -6.29
CA ASP A 50 -37.61 4.53 -6.94
C ASP A 50 -37.57 4.03 -8.39
N ILE A 51 -36.37 3.69 -8.90
CA ILE A 51 -36.17 3.17 -10.25
C ILE A 51 -35.74 1.70 -10.13
N PRO A 52 -36.52 0.74 -10.69
CA PRO A 52 -36.14 -0.66 -10.69
C PRO A 52 -34.84 -0.91 -11.46
N CYS A 53 -33.97 -1.72 -10.88
CA CYS A 53 -32.73 -2.19 -11.48
C CYS A 53 -32.81 -3.70 -11.73
N ARG A 54 -32.11 -4.16 -12.77
CA ARG A 54 -32.00 -5.58 -13.07
C ARG A 54 -30.83 -6.17 -12.31
N PHE A 55 -31.10 -7.20 -11.50
CA PHE A 55 -30.06 -7.93 -10.78
C PHE A 55 -29.90 -9.33 -11.37
N LYS A 56 -28.64 -9.73 -11.59
CA LYS A 56 -28.27 -11.10 -11.94
C LYS A 56 -27.40 -11.67 -10.82
N ILE A 57 -28.01 -12.49 -9.99
CA ILE A 57 -27.38 -13.05 -8.80
C ILE A 57 -26.49 -14.24 -9.18
N VAL A 58 -25.28 -14.27 -8.64
CA VAL A 58 -24.34 -15.39 -8.76
C VAL A 58 -24.67 -16.42 -7.70
N LEU A 59 -25.21 -17.57 -8.14
CA LEU A 59 -25.74 -18.61 -7.24
C LEU A 59 -24.66 -19.20 -6.33
N GLU A 60 -23.42 -19.33 -6.80
CA GLU A 60 -22.31 -19.82 -5.98
C GLU A 60 -22.03 -18.88 -4.79
N THR A 61 -22.18 -17.57 -5.00
CA THR A 61 -21.97 -16.57 -3.93
C THR A 61 -23.06 -16.68 -2.87
N VAL A 62 -24.32 -16.85 -3.27
CA VAL A 62 -25.42 -17.04 -2.32
C VAL A 62 -25.24 -18.32 -1.50
N GLN A 63 -24.83 -19.41 -2.15
CA GLN A 63 -24.53 -20.66 -1.44
C GLN A 63 -23.40 -20.48 -0.43
N TYR A 64 -22.33 -19.78 -0.80
CA TYR A 64 -21.24 -19.45 0.11
C TYR A 64 -21.72 -18.65 1.34
N LEU A 65 -22.60 -17.66 1.14
CA LEU A 65 -23.18 -16.89 2.25
C LEU A 65 -24.04 -17.77 3.19
N ILE A 66 -24.85 -18.67 2.62
CA ILE A 66 -25.65 -19.63 3.39
C ILE A 66 -24.75 -20.55 4.21
N ASP A 67 -23.72 -21.12 3.60
CA ASP A 67 -22.83 -22.09 4.25
C ASP A 67 -22.02 -21.46 5.40
N ASN A 68 -21.74 -20.15 5.32
CA ASN A 68 -20.94 -19.43 6.31
C ASN A 68 -21.76 -18.61 7.32
N ILE A 69 -23.09 -18.62 7.23
CA ILE A 69 -23.94 -17.72 8.03
C ILE A 69 -23.67 -17.80 9.54
N GLU A 70 -23.45 -19.00 10.06
CA GLU A 70 -23.24 -19.22 11.50
C GLU A 70 -21.93 -18.60 11.97
N ARG A 71 -20.87 -18.78 11.18
CA ARG A 71 -19.58 -18.14 11.43
C ARG A 71 -19.68 -16.63 11.34
N THR A 72 -20.39 -16.10 10.33
CA THR A 72 -20.54 -14.65 10.14
C THR A 72 -21.29 -14.02 11.31
N LEU A 73 -22.39 -14.63 11.76
CA LEU A 73 -23.15 -14.14 12.91
C LEU A 73 -22.29 -14.18 14.19
N GLN A 74 -21.57 -15.28 14.42
CA GLN A 74 -20.64 -15.38 15.56
C GLN A 74 -19.57 -14.28 15.52
N GLN A 75 -18.96 -14.04 14.35
CA GLN A 75 -17.95 -12.99 14.21
C GLN A 75 -18.52 -11.60 14.49
N SER A 76 -19.71 -11.29 13.99
CA SER A 76 -20.35 -10.00 14.25
C SER A 76 -20.64 -9.79 15.74
N ILE A 77 -21.12 -10.82 16.41
CA ILE A 77 -21.44 -10.75 17.85
C ILE A 77 -20.18 -10.67 18.72
N GLU A 78 -19.25 -11.61 18.53
CA GLU A 78 -18.11 -11.79 19.45
C GLU A 78 -16.95 -10.85 19.14
N ILE A 79 -16.71 -10.52 17.87
CA ILE A 79 -15.54 -9.74 17.44
C ILE A 79 -15.90 -8.28 17.25
N GLU A 80 -16.98 -8.00 16.49
CA GLU A 80 -17.38 -6.62 16.17
C GLU A 80 -18.05 -5.97 17.38
N GLU A 81 -19.09 -6.60 17.94
CA GLU A 81 -19.85 -6.08 19.08
C GLU A 81 -19.23 -6.41 20.45
N LYS A 82 -18.29 -7.36 20.51
CA LYS A 82 -17.63 -7.83 21.75
C LYS A 82 -18.61 -8.34 22.80
N LEU A 83 -19.69 -8.98 22.35
CA LEU A 83 -20.71 -9.59 23.19
C LEU A 83 -20.54 -11.11 23.23
N SER A 84 -21.01 -11.73 24.31
CA SER A 84 -21.12 -13.19 24.38
C SER A 84 -22.39 -13.65 23.67
N ILE A 85 -22.28 -14.68 22.83
CA ILE A 85 -23.42 -15.34 22.17
C ILE A 85 -24.48 -15.78 23.18
N ASP A 86 -24.09 -16.17 24.39
CA ASP A 86 -25.00 -16.65 25.43
C ASP A 86 -26.01 -15.59 25.89
N LEU A 87 -25.74 -14.30 25.62
CA LEU A 87 -26.62 -13.19 25.96
C LEU A 87 -27.67 -12.89 24.88
N ILE A 88 -27.63 -13.58 23.74
CA ILE A 88 -28.48 -13.29 22.59
C ILE A 88 -29.66 -14.27 22.54
N GLU A 89 -30.85 -13.73 22.78
CA GLU A 89 -32.08 -14.52 22.85
C GLU A 89 -32.68 -14.84 21.47
N ASN A 90 -32.51 -13.96 20.48
CA ASN A 90 -33.16 -14.04 19.17
C ASN A 90 -32.26 -14.56 18.04
N LEU A 91 -31.12 -15.17 18.36
CA LEU A 91 -30.13 -15.59 17.36
C LEU A 91 -30.69 -16.58 16.33
N SER A 92 -31.45 -17.57 16.80
CA SER A 92 -32.05 -18.60 15.94
C SER A 92 -33.07 -18.01 14.96
N ASP A 93 -33.91 -17.08 15.43
CA ASP A 93 -34.94 -16.45 14.61
C ASP A 93 -34.33 -15.56 13.52
N ILE A 94 -33.30 -14.77 13.86
CA ILE A 94 -32.58 -13.93 12.91
C ILE A 94 -31.82 -14.77 11.88
N LYS A 95 -31.19 -15.87 12.30
CA LYS A 95 -30.52 -16.81 11.39
C LYS A 95 -31.50 -17.38 10.37
N GLU A 96 -32.68 -17.79 10.81
CA GLU A 96 -33.71 -18.36 9.94
C GLU A 96 -34.28 -17.31 8.96
N ASP A 97 -34.55 -16.07 9.41
CA ASP A 97 -35.02 -14.99 8.52
C ASP A 97 -33.99 -14.68 7.41
N ILE A 98 -32.71 -14.59 7.76
CA ILE A 98 -31.63 -14.36 6.77
C ILE A 98 -31.54 -15.54 5.80
N LEU A 99 -31.59 -16.78 6.29
CA LEU A 99 -31.56 -17.98 5.45
C LEU A 99 -32.71 -18.00 4.45
N GLN A 100 -33.93 -17.67 4.88
CA GLN A 100 -35.10 -17.62 4.01
C GLN A 100 -34.95 -16.58 2.89
N ARG A 101 -34.42 -15.39 3.21
CA ARG A 101 -34.14 -14.34 2.22
C ARG A 101 -33.06 -14.75 1.22
N LEU A 102 -31.99 -15.40 1.69
CA LEU A 102 -30.93 -15.92 0.82
C LEU A 102 -31.45 -17.06 -0.09
N GLN A 103 -32.29 -17.96 0.44
CA GLN A 103 -32.94 -19.00 -0.36
C GLN A 103 -33.88 -18.41 -1.42
N HIS A 104 -34.58 -17.31 -1.10
CA HIS A 104 -35.40 -16.60 -2.08
C HIS A 104 -34.55 -16.08 -3.26
N LEU A 105 -33.42 -15.43 -2.98
CA LEU A 105 -32.48 -14.96 -4.02
C LEU A 105 -31.92 -16.11 -4.86
N LYS A 106 -31.71 -17.28 -4.25
CA LYS A 106 -31.26 -18.49 -4.95
C LYS A 106 -32.33 -19.04 -5.91
N ASN A 107 -33.59 -19.02 -5.49
CA ASN A 107 -34.72 -19.49 -6.29
C ASN A 107 -35.06 -18.54 -7.45
N LEU A 108 -34.74 -17.25 -7.31
CA LEU A 108 -35.07 -16.20 -8.27
C LEU A 108 -33.83 -15.37 -8.63
N PRO A 109 -32.86 -15.92 -9.39
CA PRO A 109 -31.56 -15.29 -9.62
C PRO A 109 -31.60 -14.08 -10.55
N ASN A 110 -32.69 -13.86 -11.29
CA ASN A 110 -32.86 -12.70 -12.16
C ASN A 110 -34.01 -11.85 -11.60
N LEU A 111 -33.68 -10.73 -10.97
CA LEU A 111 -34.65 -9.84 -10.32
C LEU A 111 -34.78 -8.52 -11.08
N LEU A 112 -35.95 -7.90 -10.96
CA LEU A 112 -36.21 -6.53 -11.38
C LEU A 112 -36.89 -5.82 -10.21
N GLU A 113 -36.09 -5.14 -9.39
CA GLU A 113 -36.53 -4.55 -8.12
C GLU A 113 -35.86 -3.20 -7.87
N ASN A 114 -36.44 -2.41 -6.97
CA ASN A 114 -35.88 -1.13 -6.54
C ASN A 114 -34.56 -1.34 -5.78
N SER A 115 -33.54 -0.55 -6.13
CA SER A 115 -32.21 -0.70 -5.55
C SER A 115 -32.04 0.05 -4.23
N ASN A 116 -31.36 -0.60 -3.28
CA ASN A 116 -30.84 0.08 -2.09
C ASN A 116 -29.39 0.48 -2.35
N ILE A 117 -29.09 1.77 -2.24
CA ILE A 117 -27.76 2.33 -2.49
C ILE A 117 -26.98 2.33 -1.17
N TYR A 118 -25.95 1.51 -1.10
CA TYR A 118 -25.06 1.40 0.05
C TYR A 118 -23.66 1.93 -0.27
N HIS A 119 -23.08 2.66 0.67
CA HIS A 119 -21.67 3.03 0.67
C HIS A 119 -20.97 2.22 1.77
N LEU A 120 -20.07 1.33 1.36
CA LEU A 120 -19.25 0.54 2.28
C LEU A 120 -17.84 1.11 2.27
N ASP A 121 -17.36 1.53 3.43
CA ASP A 121 -16.01 2.06 3.62
C ASP A 121 -15.32 1.30 4.75
N VAL A 122 -13.99 1.30 4.73
CA VAL A 122 -13.17 0.71 5.78
C VAL A 122 -12.61 1.84 6.64
N ASP A 123 -13.06 1.91 7.88
CA ASP A 123 -12.57 2.88 8.85
C ASP A 123 -11.05 2.76 9.03
N ASP A 124 -10.36 3.89 8.93
CA ASP A 124 -8.91 4.02 9.11
C ASP A 124 -8.11 2.89 8.42
N MET A 125 -8.41 2.65 7.13
CA MET A 125 -7.82 1.55 6.35
C MET A 125 -6.29 1.50 6.46
N SER A 126 -5.58 2.60 6.16
CA SER A 126 -4.10 2.59 6.13
C SER A 126 -3.49 2.37 7.52
N PRO A 127 -3.90 3.07 8.59
CA PRO A 127 -3.47 2.74 9.95
C PRO A 127 -3.71 1.29 10.35
N ASN A 128 -4.90 0.74 10.04
CA ASN A 128 -5.24 -0.64 10.38
C ASN A 128 -4.38 -1.66 9.61
N ILE A 129 -4.05 -1.40 8.34
CA ILE A 129 -3.10 -2.21 7.56
C ILE A 129 -1.70 -2.17 8.19
N ILE A 130 -1.23 -0.99 8.60
CA ILE A 130 0.08 -0.79 9.25
C ILE A 130 0.15 -1.62 10.54
N LEU A 131 -0.87 -1.53 11.40
CA LEU A 131 -0.89 -2.21 12.69
C LEU A 131 -1.02 -3.74 12.54
N THR A 132 -1.91 -4.19 11.64
CA THR A 132 -2.15 -5.62 11.39
C THR A 132 -0.90 -6.32 10.86
N ASN A 133 -0.19 -5.68 9.94
CA ASN A 133 1.03 -6.22 9.33
C ASN A 133 2.31 -5.80 10.05
N ARG A 134 2.21 -4.99 11.11
CA ARG A 134 3.34 -4.44 11.88
C ARG A 134 4.36 -3.72 10.98
N LEU A 135 3.87 -2.96 10.01
CA LEU A 135 4.70 -2.25 9.04
C LEU A 135 5.40 -1.08 9.73
N GLN A 136 6.72 -1.06 9.64
CA GLN A 136 7.57 0.05 10.06
C GLN A 136 8.82 0.05 9.19
N PRO A 137 9.42 1.22 8.90
CA PRO A 137 10.61 1.29 8.05
C PRO A 137 11.75 0.37 8.49
N SER A 138 11.99 0.25 9.79
CA SER A 138 13.02 -0.61 10.38
C SER A 138 12.73 -2.11 10.31
N ALA A 139 11.49 -2.52 10.01
CA ALA A 139 11.10 -3.93 9.86
C ALA A 139 11.23 -4.43 8.42
N ILE A 140 11.52 -3.54 7.47
CA ILE A 140 11.84 -3.92 6.09
C ILE A 140 13.31 -4.33 6.08
N VAL A 141 13.55 -5.63 6.02
CA VAL A 141 14.89 -6.23 6.06
C VAL A 141 15.22 -6.93 4.75
N ASP A 142 16.48 -6.88 4.37
CA ASP A 142 17.01 -7.65 3.24
C ASP A 142 17.55 -9.02 3.71
N SER A 143 18.03 -9.82 2.76
CA SER A 143 18.62 -11.13 3.07
C SER A 143 19.92 -11.01 3.88
N THR A 144 20.68 -9.91 3.73
CA THR A 144 21.95 -9.72 4.41
C THR A 144 21.76 -9.43 5.90
N ILE A 145 20.85 -8.52 6.24
CA ILE A 145 20.46 -8.19 7.61
C ILE A 145 19.86 -9.43 8.28
N CYS A 146 18.97 -10.15 7.60
CA CYS A 146 18.39 -11.34 8.18
C CYS A 146 19.42 -12.46 8.39
N ALA A 147 20.42 -12.59 7.50
CA ALA A 147 21.47 -13.59 7.65
C ALA A 147 22.30 -13.39 8.93
N GLN A 148 22.47 -12.13 9.36
CA GLN A 148 23.20 -11.77 10.58
C GLN A 148 22.37 -11.90 11.86
N CYS A 149 21.06 -12.17 11.74
CA CYS A 149 20.16 -12.24 12.89
C CYS A 149 20.30 -13.59 13.63
N ASP A 150 20.44 -13.55 14.95
CA ASP A 150 20.52 -14.74 15.82
C ASP A 150 19.27 -15.64 15.75
N LEU A 151 18.15 -15.07 15.29
CA LEU A 151 16.88 -15.77 15.11
C LEU A 151 16.74 -16.42 13.73
N ASN A 152 17.73 -16.27 12.85
CA ASN A 152 17.75 -16.91 11.54
C ASN A 152 18.01 -18.41 11.67
N ARG A 153 16.93 -19.17 11.93
CA ARG A 153 16.94 -20.61 12.14
C ARG A 153 16.02 -21.30 11.14
N PRO A 154 16.28 -22.57 10.79
CA PRO A 154 15.29 -23.34 10.04
C PRO A 154 13.96 -23.34 10.80
N ASN A 155 12.87 -22.96 10.12
CA ASN A 155 11.51 -22.76 10.65
C ASN A 155 11.25 -21.47 11.45
N ALA A 156 12.08 -20.43 11.30
CA ALA A 156 11.76 -19.11 11.83
C ALA A 156 10.40 -18.60 11.28
N ARG A 157 9.51 -18.15 12.16
CA ARG A 157 8.17 -17.62 11.81
C ARG A 157 8.08 -16.09 11.89
N CYS A 158 9.23 -15.41 12.02
CA CYS A 158 9.29 -13.95 12.17
C CYS A 158 9.15 -13.20 10.84
N GLN A 159 9.47 -13.83 9.71
CA GLN A 159 9.39 -13.18 8.40
C GLN A 159 7.98 -13.28 7.83
N ARG A 160 7.44 -12.14 7.41
CA ARG A 160 6.22 -12.02 6.62
C ARG A 160 6.59 -11.40 5.27
N LYS A 161 6.33 -12.12 4.18
CA LYS A 161 6.52 -11.60 2.81
C LYS A 161 5.27 -10.87 2.38
N ILE A 162 5.43 -9.66 1.87
CA ILE A 162 4.35 -8.81 1.37
C ILE A 162 4.83 -8.23 0.04
N ASP A 163 4.02 -8.39 -0.99
CA ASP A 163 4.31 -7.87 -2.32
C ASP A 163 3.88 -6.40 -2.42
N TRP A 164 4.64 -5.63 -3.19
CA TRP A 164 4.32 -4.24 -3.52
C TRP A 164 4.77 -3.96 -4.95
N ILE A 165 4.18 -2.92 -5.56
CA ILE A 165 4.47 -2.57 -6.94
C ILE A 165 5.20 -1.24 -6.96
N TRP A 166 6.46 -1.27 -7.39
CA TRP A 166 7.24 -0.09 -7.69
C TRP A 166 6.85 0.47 -9.06
N ARG A 167 6.84 1.81 -9.18
CA ARG A 167 6.60 2.53 -10.43
C ARG A 167 7.61 3.68 -10.56
N GLY A 168 8.56 3.50 -11.44
CA GLY A 168 9.45 4.57 -11.89
C GLY A 168 8.97 5.23 -13.17
N THR A 169 9.19 6.54 -13.30
CA THR A 169 9.12 7.25 -14.59
C THR A 169 10.52 7.65 -14.98
N CYS A 170 10.96 7.21 -16.15
CA CYS A 170 12.27 7.52 -16.70
C CYS A 170 12.14 8.29 -18.01
N VAL A 171 13.20 9.01 -18.36
CA VAL A 171 13.35 9.59 -19.71
C VAL A 171 13.89 8.52 -20.65
N PRO A 172 13.55 8.57 -21.96
CA PRO A 172 14.05 7.60 -22.95
C PRO A 172 15.54 7.79 -23.29
N VAL A 173 16.21 8.72 -22.61
CA VAL A 173 17.59 9.14 -22.90
C VAL A 173 18.56 8.15 -22.28
N THR A 174 19.54 7.71 -23.07
CA THR A 174 20.58 6.79 -22.59
C THR A 174 21.52 7.49 -21.63
N ARG A 175 22.17 6.72 -20.75
CA ARG A 175 23.22 7.23 -19.85
C ARG A 175 24.31 8.05 -20.56
N SER A 176 24.68 7.66 -21.78
CA SER A 176 25.70 8.36 -22.57
C SER A 176 25.28 9.77 -23.01
N GLU A 177 24.00 9.96 -23.31
CA GLU A 177 23.42 11.24 -23.69
C GLU A 177 23.25 12.15 -22.47
N VAL A 178 22.85 11.58 -21.32
CA VAL A 178 22.83 12.31 -20.05
C VAL A 178 24.23 12.84 -19.70
N GLN A 179 25.27 12.01 -19.83
CA GLN A 179 26.66 12.44 -19.61
C GLN A 179 27.09 13.54 -20.58
N ARG A 180 26.68 13.47 -21.84
CA ARG A 180 26.96 14.53 -22.83
C ARG A 180 26.30 15.85 -22.45
N ILE A 181 25.05 15.80 -22.00
CA ILE A 181 24.32 16.98 -21.51
C ILE A 181 25.03 17.54 -20.27
N GLN A 182 25.46 16.70 -19.34
CA GLN A 182 26.24 17.14 -18.17
C GLN A 182 27.56 17.82 -18.57
N LEU A 183 28.29 17.31 -19.56
CA LEU A 183 29.52 17.92 -20.06
C LEU A 183 29.26 19.28 -20.73
N GLN A 184 28.21 19.38 -21.55
CA GLN A 184 27.81 20.65 -22.14
C GLN A 184 27.41 21.66 -21.07
N LEU A 185 26.55 21.25 -20.14
CA LEU A 185 26.18 22.04 -18.96
C LEU A 185 27.38 22.32 -18.08
N GLY A 186 28.48 21.57 -18.14
CA GLY A 186 29.74 21.93 -17.47
C GLY A 186 30.39 23.17 -18.08
N ASN A 187 30.30 23.34 -19.40
CA ASN A 187 30.96 24.41 -20.16
C ASN A 187 30.14 25.71 -20.25
N GLU A 188 28.82 25.66 -20.03
CA GLU A 188 27.97 26.85 -20.06
C GLU A 188 28.28 27.81 -18.88
N ARG A 189 27.77 29.05 -18.90
CA ARG A 189 27.85 29.98 -17.76
C ARG A 189 26.44 30.34 -17.31
N PHE A 190 26.17 30.24 -16.01
CA PHE A 190 24.88 30.63 -15.44
C PHE A 190 25.05 31.95 -14.68
N SER A 191 24.07 32.83 -14.80
CA SER A 191 24.02 34.07 -14.04
C SER A 191 22.84 34.07 -13.07
N PHE A 192 23.04 34.63 -11.88
CA PHE A 192 21.99 34.89 -10.91
C PHE A 192 22.11 36.34 -10.45
N ASN A 193 21.01 37.09 -10.50
CA ASN A 193 20.99 38.54 -10.22
C ASN A 193 22.06 39.36 -10.98
N GLY A 194 22.33 39.02 -12.24
CA GLY A 194 23.30 39.73 -13.08
C GLY A 194 24.77 39.41 -12.81
N GLN A 195 25.07 38.52 -11.86
CA GLN A 195 26.43 38.04 -11.59
C GLN A 195 26.62 36.63 -12.14
N THR A 196 27.76 36.37 -12.80
CA THR A 196 28.13 35.03 -13.28
C THR A 196 28.50 34.15 -12.09
N ILE A 197 27.83 33.01 -11.94
CA ILE A 197 28.14 32.01 -10.92
C ILE A 197 29.26 31.10 -11.44
N GLU A 198 30.35 30.98 -10.68
CA GLU A 198 31.36 29.94 -10.94
C GLU A 198 30.81 28.56 -10.57
N LYS A 199 30.89 27.61 -11.51
CA LYS A 199 30.36 26.25 -11.34
C LYS A 199 31.27 25.44 -10.42
N ASN A 200 31.03 25.50 -9.12
CA ASN A 200 31.76 24.70 -8.13
C ASN A 200 31.13 23.31 -7.88
N TYR A 201 30.62 22.65 -8.93
CA TYR A 201 29.93 21.35 -8.79
C TYR A 201 30.89 20.16 -8.71
N LEU A 202 32.02 20.19 -9.42
CA LEU A 202 32.97 19.07 -9.43
C LEU A 202 33.78 18.92 -8.12
N GLN A 203 34.10 20.03 -7.45
CA GLN A 203 34.85 19.99 -6.18
C GLN A 203 34.00 19.45 -5.01
N ILE A 204 32.68 19.68 -5.03
CA ILE A 204 31.77 19.20 -3.98
C ILE A 204 31.52 17.70 -4.10
N TYR A 205 31.38 17.18 -5.34
CA TYR A 205 31.18 15.76 -5.59
C TYR A 205 32.41 14.92 -5.22
N GLN A 206 33.62 15.41 -5.58
CA GLN A 206 34.88 14.76 -5.18
C GLN A 206 35.08 14.80 -3.67
N ARG A 207 34.75 15.91 -2.99
CA ARG A 207 34.83 15.99 -1.52
C ARG A 207 33.85 15.05 -0.81
N LYS A 208 32.61 14.86 -1.29
CA LYS A 208 31.65 13.94 -0.65
C LYS A 208 32.12 12.49 -0.78
N VAL A 209 32.62 12.08 -1.96
CA VAL A 209 33.18 10.72 -2.17
C VAL A 209 34.42 10.47 -1.30
N ASP A 210 35.31 11.45 -1.14
CA ASP A 210 36.51 11.32 -0.30
C ASP A 210 36.21 11.30 1.21
N ILE A 211 35.11 11.91 1.66
CA ILE A 211 34.68 11.90 3.07
C ILE A 211 34.02 10.55 3.42
N ASP A 212 33.18 10.00 2.55
CA ASP A 212 32.52 8.70 2.77
C ASP A 212 33.50 7.52 2.69
N PHE A 213 34.61 7.66 1.95
CA PHE A 213 35.70 6.68 1.94
C PHE A 213 36.59 6.72 3.20
N ASN A 214 36.65 7.85 3.91
CA ASN A 214 37.47 8.00 5.12
C ASN A 214 36.72 7.72 6.42
N LEU A 215 35.38 7.60 6.39
CA LEU A 215 34.56 7.18 7.53
C LEU A 215 34.34 5.66 7.61
N ASN A 216 34.71 4.91 6.57
CA ASN A 216 34.66 3.44 6.51
C ASN A 216 36.05 2.79 6.67
N LYS A 217 36.98 3.44 7.39
CA LYS A 217 38.26 2.88 7.84
C LYS A 217 38.38 2.94 9.36
#